data_AF-A0A7Z9F9F0-F1
#
_entry.id   AF-A0A7Z9F9F0-F1
#
_cell.length_a   1.000
_cell.length_b   1.000
_cell.length_c   1.000
_cell.angle_alpha   90.00
_cell.angle_beta   90.00
_cell.angle_gamma   90.00
#
_symmetry.space_group_name_H-M   'P 1'
#
loop_
_entity.id
_entity.type
_entity.pdbx_description
1 polymer ?
#
loop_
_entity_poly.entity_id
_entity_poly.type
_entity_poly.pdbx_seq_one_letter_code
_entity_poly.pdbx_strand_id
1 'polypeptide(L)'
;MANQSPLGLGKVRALAVLKEAGLASLVALVLALPLIGFRTVGGGDGLSFEFRWEALVVSVVIVFLGRSLVTAMHGVWRLNRFSLPGFQRFGSVIERRQVLLILGIIVLALLFPLMPEVDRRAVDLATLVLIYVMLGWGLNIVVGLAGLLDLGYVAFYAVGAYTFAL
;
A
#
# COMPACT_ATOMS: atom_id res chain seq x y z
N MET A 1 -33.36 2.96 -41.66
CA MET A 1 -33.25 3.08 -40.18
C MET A 1 -32.54 1.83 -39.66
N ALA A 2 -31.21 1.86 -39.58
CA ALA A 2 -30.40 0.71 -39.18
C ALA A 2 -30.09 0.81 -37.68
N ASN A 3 -30.60 -0.17 -36.95
CA ASN A 3 -30.40 -0.39 -35.52
C ASN A 3 -28.94 -0.77 -35.25
N GLN A 4 -28.14 0.16 -34.72
CA GLN A 4 -26.78 -0.13 -34.23
C GLN A 4 -26.88 -0.69 -32.81
N SER A 5 -26.72 -2.00 -32.70
CA SER A 5 -26.73 -2.75 -31.45
C SER A 5 -25.60 -2.32 -30.49
N PRO A 6 -25.88 -2.07 -29.20
CA PRO A 6 -24.89 -1.66 -28.19
C PRO A 6 -23.92 -2.79 -27.73
N LEU A 7 -23.93 -3.95 -28.40
CA LEU A 7 -23.27 -5.19 -27.95
C LEU A 7 -21.74 -5.24 -28.19
N GLY A 8 -21.17 -4.31 -28.97
CA GLY A 8 -19.74 -4.30 -29.30
C GLY A 8 -18.84 -3.65 -28.23
N LEU A 9 -19.31 -2.61 -27.55
CA LEU A 9 -18.48 -1.85 -26.60
C LEU A 9 -18.15 -2.62 -25.31
N GLY A 10 -19.07 -3.48 -24.85
CA GLY A 10 -18.89 -4.25 -23.61
C GLY A 10 -17.76 -5.29 -23.72
N LYS A 11 -17.68 -5.98 -24.87
CA LYS A 11 -16.65 -7.01 -25.11
C LYS A 11 -15.24 -6.43 -25.18
N VAL A 12 -15.07 -5.27 -25.83
CA VAL A 12 -13.77 -4.59 -25.93
C VAL A 12 -13.28 -4.12 -24.56
N ARG A 13 -14.19 -3.60 -23.73
CA ARG A 13 -13.88 -3.17 -22.36
C ARG A 13 -13.53 -4.36 -21.46
N ALA A 14 -14.29 -5.45 -21.54
CA ALA A 14 -14.02 -6.67 -20.77
C ALA A 14 -12.64 -7.28 -21.13
N LEU A 15 -12.30 -7.30 -22.41
CA LEU A 15 -11.00 -7.81 -22.88
C LEU A 15 -9.83 -6.95 -22.39
N ALA A 16 -10.01 -5.62 -22.34
CA ALA A 16 -9.00 -4.70 -21.81
C ALA A 16 -8.78 -4.89 -20.30
N VAL A 17 -9.85 -5.01 -19.52
CA VAL A 17 -9.79 -5.28 -18.07
C VAL A 17 -9.08 -6.60 -17.80
N LEU A 18 -9.39 -7.66 -18.58
CA LEU A 18 -8.78 -8.97 -18.41
C LEU A 18 -7.27 -8.95 -18.71
N LYS A 19 -6.85 -8.23 -19.76
CA LYS A 19 -5.43 -8.07 -20.11
C LYS A 19 -4.66 -7.30 -19.04
N GLU A 20 -5.22 -6.21 -18.52
CA GLU A 20 -4.59 -5.44 -17.44
C GLU A 20 -4.49 -6.22 -16.13
N ALA A 21 -5.56 -6.93 -15.75
CA ALA A 21 -5.57 -7.78 -14.57
C ALA A 21 -4.57 -8.93 -14.71
N GLY A 22 -4.50 -9.56 -15.88
CA GLY A 22 -3.55 -10.64 -16.17
C GLY A 22 -2.08 -10.21 -16.11
N LEU A 23 -1.75 -9.05 -16.71
CA LEU A 23 -0.39 -8.50 -16.61
C LEU A 23 -0.02 -8.16 -15.16
N ALA A 24 -0.96 -7.60 -14.41
CA ALA A 24 -0.73 -7.26 -13.01
C ALA A 24 -0.54 -8.48 -12.11
N SER A 25 -1.35 -9.53 -12.31
CA SER A 25 -1.23 -10.77 -11.54
C SER A 25 0.04 -11.54 -11.92
N LEU A 26 0.50 -11.42 -13.16
CA LEU A 26 1.78 -12.00 -13.58
C LEU A 26 2.95 -11.29 -12.90
N VAL A 27 2.95 -9.95 -12.86
CA VAL A 27 3.95 -9.19 -12.09
C VAL A 27 3.90 -9.56 -10.61
N ALA A 28 2.70 -9.66 -10.04
CA ALA A 28 2.54 -10.08 -8.65
C ALA A 28 3.03 -11.51 -8.40
N LEU A 29 2.82 -12.45 -9.32
CA LEU A 29 3.37 -13.80 -9.23
C LEU A 29 4.91 -13.76 -9.20
N VAL A 30 5.52 -13.01 -10.12
CA VAL A 30 6.98 -12.87 -10.18
C VAL A 30 7.56 -12.31 -8.88
N LEU A 31 6.89 -11.32 -8.28
CA LEU A 31 7.32 -10.72 -7.01
C LEU A 31 7.01 -11.62 -5.80
N ALA A 32 5.84 -12.26 -5.78
CA ALA A 32 5.38 -13.09 -4.65
C ALA A 32 6.13 -14.42 -4.56
N LEU A 33 6.69 -14.93 -5.66
CA LEU A 33 7.41 -16.21 -5.67
C LEU A 33 8.64 -16.18 -4.73
N PRO A 34 9.55 -15.19 -4.79
CA PRO A 34 10.63 -15.06 -3.82
C PRO A 34 10.18 -14.50 -2.46
N LEU A 35 9.19 -13.59 -2.43
CA LEU A 35 8.78 -12.91 -1.18
C LEU A 35 7.90 -13.76 -0.26
N ILE A 36 7.03 -14.59 -0.85
CA ILE A 36 5.97 -15.34 -0.16
C ILE A 36 6.16 -16.85 -0.33
N GLY A 37 6.67 -17.28 -1.50
CA GLY A 37 6.79 -18.68 -1.85
C GLY A 37 7.71 -19.47 -0.92
N PHE A 38 8.83 -18.88 -0.51
CA PHE A 38 9.78 -19.55 0.38
C PHE A 38 9.57 -19.11 1.83
N ARG A 39 9.09 -20.03 2.67
CA ARG A 39 9.12 -19.85 4.13
C ARG A 39 10.22 -20.71 4.71
N THR A 40 11.07 -20.09 5.52
CA THR A 40 11.98 -20.83 6.39
C THR A 40 11.21 -21.26 7.64
N VAL A 41 11.15 -22.56 7.90
CA VAL A 41 10.60 -23.11 9.13
C VAL A 41 11.77 -23.57 9.97
N GLY A 42 12.01 -22.88 11.08
CA GLY A 42 13.05 -23.26 12.04
C GLY A 42 12.52 -24.36 12.96
N GLY A 43 13.00 -25.59 12.75
CA GLY A 43 12.86 -26.69 13.70
C GLY A 43 14.19 -26.86 14.45
N GLY A 44 14.16 -27.41 15.67
CA GLY A 44 15.29 -27.46 16.61
C GLY A 44 16.61 -28.06 16.12
N ASP A 45 16.66 -28.63 14.91
CA ASP A 45 17.85 -29.24 14.30
C ASP A 45 18.23 -28.64 12.93
N GLY A 46 17.59 -27.55 12.48
CA GLY A 46 17.98 -26.86 11.24
C GLY A 46 16.92 -25.96 10.58
N LEU A 47 17.35 -25.27 9.52
CA LEU A 47 16.49 -24.44 8.67
C LEU A 47 15.95 -25.30 7.51
N SER A 48 14.65 -25.61 7.52
CA SER A 48 13.97 -26.20 6.36
C SER A 48 13.29 -25.12 5.52
N PHE A 49 13.36 -25.26 4.20
CA PHE A 49 12.65 -24.40 3.26
C PHE A 49 11.37 -25.10 2.84
N GLU A 50 10.22 -24.58 3.27
CA GLU A 50 8.91 -25.07 2.85
C GLU A 50 8.31 -24.11 1.81
N PHE A 51 7.87 -24.68 0.70
CA PHE A 51 7.23 -23.88 -0.35
C PHE A 51 5.72 -23.78 -0.10
N ARG A 52 5.23 -22.57 0.15
CA ARG A 52 3.83 -22.30 0.50
C ARG A 52 3.00 -21.99 -0.75
N TRP A 53 2.67 -23.05 -1.50
CA TRP A 53 1.82 -22.95 -2.70
C TRP A 53 0.50 -22.21 -2.44
N GLU A 54 -0.11 -22.46 -1.28
CA GLU A 54 -1.37 -21.81 -0.86
C GLU A 54 -1.24 -20.28 -0.79
N ALA A 55 -0.18 -19.79 -0.13
CA ALA A 55 0.00 -18.35 0.05
C ALA A 55 0.33 -17.65 -1.27
N LEU A 56 1.08 -18.32 -2.17
CA LEU A 56 1.41 -17.79 -3.50
C LEU A 56 0.16 -17.68 -4.37
N VAL A 57 -0.64 -18.75 -4.46
CA VAL A 57 -1.86 -18.79 -5.28
C VAL A 57 -2.88 -17.78 -4.76
N VAL A 58 -3.10 -17.72 -3.45
CA VAL A 58 -4.01 -16.74 -2.83
C VAL A 58 -3.58 -15.31 -3.15
N SER A 59 -2.29 -14.99 -3.05
CA SER A 59 -1.79 -13.63 -3.36
C SER A 59 -2.05 -13.24 -4.82
N VAL A 60 -1.84 -14.16 -5.76
CA VAL A 60 -2.08 -13.94 -7.20
C VAL A 60 -3.57 -13.75 -7.49
N VAL A 61 -4.43 -14.58 -6.89
CA VAL A 61 -5.88 -14.49 -7.05
C VAL A 61 -6.42 -13.18 -6.47
N ILE A 62 -5.95 -12.77 -5.28
CA ILE A 62 -6.33 -11.50 -4.66
C ILE A 62 -5.92 -10.33 -5.55
N VAL A 63 -4.70 -10.31 -6.08
CA VAL A 63 -4.25 -9.23 -6.98
C VAL A 63 -5.06 -9.21 -8.27
N PHE A 64 -5.33 -10.37 -8.87
CA PHE A 64 -6.12 -10.46 -10.09
C PHE A 64 -7.55 -9.95 -9.90
N LEU A 65 -8.23 -10.40 -8.85
CA LEU A 65 -9.60 -9.98 -8.52
C LEU A 65 -9.65 -8.52 -8.09
N GLY A 66 -8.72 -8.09 -7.23
CA GLY A 66 -8.61 -6.71 -6.78
C GLY A 66 -8.34 -5.76 -7.94
N ARG A 67 -7.42 -6.10 -8.85
CA ARG A 67 -7.12 -5.29 -10.05
C ARG A 67 -8.28 -5.30 -11.04
N SER A 68 -8.95 -6.43 -11.24
CA SER A 68 -10.15 -6.55 -12.10
C SER A 68 -11.29 -5.66 -11.57
N LEU A 69 -11.54 -5.68 -10.27
CA LEU A 69 -12.56 -4.87 -9.62
C LEU A 69 -12.20 -3.37 -9.66
N VAL A 70 -10.96 -3.00 -9.34
CA VAL A 70 -10.50 -1.60 -9.37
C VAL A 70 -10.54 -1.03 -10.78
N THR A 71 -10.13 -1.77 -11.83
CA THR A 71 -10.24 -1.29 -13.22
C THR A 71 -11.70 -1.21 -13.67
N ALA A 72 -12.56 -2.16 -13.27
CA ALA A 72 -14.00 -2.08 -13.54
C ALA A 72 -14.64 -0.84 -12.88
N MET A 73 -14.24 -0.50 -11.65
CA MET A 73 -14.71 0.68 -10.92
C MET A 73 -14.07 1.99 -11.41
N HIS A 74 -12.78 1.99 -11.75
CA HIS A 74 -12.05 3.15 -12.28
C HIS A 74 -12.49 3.52 -13.70
N GLY A 75 -13.13 2.60 -14.42
CA GLY A 75 -13.87 2.90 -15.63
C GLY A 75 -15.00 3.93 -15.45
N VAL A 76 -15.47 4.16 -14.22
CA VAL A 76 -16.44 5.21 -13.86
C VAL A 76 -15.74 6.45 -13.29
N TRP A 77 -14.58 6.31 -12.65
CA TRP A 77 -13.83 7.40 -12.02
C TRP A 77 -12.83 8.14 -12.93
N ARG A 78 -12.58 7.64 -14.16
CA ARG A 78 -11.64 8.26 -15.12
C ARG A 78 -12.08 9.62 -15.66
N LEU A 79 -13.29 10.10 -15.33
CA LEU A 79 -13.75 11.44 -15.69
C LEU A 79 -13.35 12.53 -14.68
N ASN A 80 -12.75 12.23 -13.51
CA ASN A 80 -12.59 13.25 -12.47
C ASN A 80 -11.22 13.40 -11.80
N ARG A 81 -10.11 12.93 -12.41
CA ARG A 81 -8.78 12.99 -11.75
C ARG A 81 -7.66 13.49 -12.65
N PHE A 82 -7.92 14.55 -13.42
CA PHE A 82 -6.85 15.47 -13.80
C PHE A 82 -7.31 16.92 -13.60
N SER A 83 -7.34 17.33 -12.35
CA SER A 83 -7.21 18.73 -12.01
C SER A 83 -6.26 18.79 -10.82
N LEU A 84 -5.04 19.26 -11.07
CA LEU A 84 -4.12 19.75 -10.06
C LEU A 84 -4.21 21.28 -10.09
N PRO A 85 -5.03 21.91 -9.24
CA PRO A 85 -4.79 23.27 -8.80
C PRO A 85 -3.99 23.20 -7.50
N GLY A 86 -2.80 23.78 -7.52
CA GLY A 86 -1.91 23.85 -6.38
C GLY A 86 -2.57 24.47 -5.15
N PHE A 87 -2.13 24.01 -3.99
CA PHE A 87 -1.93 24.78 -2.75
C PHE A 87 -2.77 26.06 -2.59
N GLN A 88 -4.08 25.97 -2.73
CA GLN A 88 -4.98 27.09 -2.51
C GLN A 88 -6.12 26.66 -1.62
N ARG A 89 -5.96 27.08 -0.36
CA ARG A 89 -6.97 27.29 0.67
C ARG A 89 -7.26 26.08 1.55
N PHE A 90 -6.53 26.05 2.66
CA PHE A 90 -7.17 26.00 3.98
C PHE A 90 -8.47 26.82 3.93
N GLY A 91 -9.60 26.14 3.94
CA GLY A 91 -10.92 26.72 3.72
C GLY A 91 -12.00 25.71 4.06
N SER A 92 -12.11 25.41 5.36
CA SER A 92 -13.31 24.96 6.08
C SER A 92 -14.49 24.43 5.23
N VAL A 93 -14.42 23.17 4.80
CA VAL A 93 -15.61 22.31 4.73
C VAL A 93 -15.18 20.92 5.18
N ILE A 94 -14.92 20.81 6.48
CA ILE A 94 -14.79 19.52 7.12
C ILE A 94 -16.21 18.96 7.20
N GLU A 95 -16.59 18.12 6.23
CA GLU A 95 -17.86 17.42 6.29
C GLU A 95 -17.85 16.52 7.54
N ARG A 96 -18.98 16.43 8.24
CA ARG A 96 -19.12 15.61 9.46
C ARG A 96 -18.66 14.15 9.24
N ARG A 97 -18.78 13.66 8.00
CA ARG A 97 -18.28 12.36 7.54
C ARG A 97 -16.75 12.27 7.51
N GLN A 98 -16.04 13.33 7.12
CA GLN A 98 -14.58 13.38 7.15
C GLN A 98 -14.05 13.39 8.58
N VAL A 99 -14.69 14.12 9.51
CA VAL A 99 -14.32 14.06 10.94
C VAL A 99 -14.49 12.65 11.49
N LEU A 100 -15.63 12.02 11.22
CA LEU A 100 -15.91 10.66 11.69
C LEU A 100 -14.92 9.64 11.12
N LEU A 101 -14.50 9.80 9.86
CA LEU A 101 -13.48 8.94 9.25
C LEU A 101 -12.10 9.18 9.88
N ILE A 102 -11.67 10.43 10.06
CA ILE A 102 -10.39 10.75 10.70
C ILE A 102 -10.39 10.24 12.14
N LEU A 103 -11.47 10.50 12.88
CA LEU A 103 -11.64 10.01 14.25
C LEU A 103 -11.65 8.48 14.30
N GLY A 104 -12.35 7.82 13.37
CA GLY A 104 -12.39 6.37 13.26
C GLY A 104 -11.00 5.77 13.00
N ILE A 105 -10.20 6.39 12.14
CA ILE A 105 -8.81 5.98 11.88
C ILE A 105 -7.94 6.17 13.14
N ILE A 106 -8.08 7.29 13.85
CA ILE A 106 -7.34 7.56 15.09
C ILE A 106 -7.70 6.53 16.17
N VAL A 107 -8.99 6.30 16.40
CA VAL A 107 -9.49 5.31 17.36
C VAL A 107 -9.02 3.91 16.98
N LEU A 108 -9.09 3.54 15.70
CA LEU A 108 -8.57 2.26 15.22
C LEU A 108 -7.07 2.13 15.47
N ALA A 109 -6.28 3.17 15.18
CA ALA A 109 -4.83 3.15 15.41
C ALA A 109 -4.47 3.02 16.90
N LEU A 110 -5.25 3.65 17.79
CA LEU A 110 -5.09 3.55 19.25
C LEU A 110 -5.52 2.19 19.81
N LEU A 111 -6.59 1.61 19.27
CA LEU A 111 -7.11 0.31 19.70
C LEU A 111 -6.38 -0.87 19.07
N PHE A 112 -5.71 -0.68 17.93
CA PHE A 112 -4.95 -1.69 17.21
C PHE A 112 -3.95 -2.47 18.11
N PRO A 113 -3.06 -1.83 18.90
CA PRO A 113 -2.14 -2.56 19.78
C PRO A 113 -2.82 -3.25 20.98
N LEU A 114 -4.10 -2.97 21.26
CA LEU A 114 -4.86 -3.57 22.36
C LEU A 114 -5.69 -4.78 21.89
N MET A 115 -5.71 -5.08 20.59
CA MET A 115 -6.44 -6.23 20.07
C MET A 115 -5.73 -7.54 20.45
N PRO A 116 -6.41 -8.52 21.04
CA PRO A 116 -5.82 -9.76 21.56
C PRO A 116 -5.20 -10.67 20.48
N GLU A 117 -5.44 -10.36 19.21
CA GLU A 117 -4.91 -11.08 18.04
C GLU A 117 -3.63 -10.45 17.48
N VAL A 118 -3.18 -9.31 18.04
CA VAL A 118 -2.00 -8.58 17.56
C VAL A 118 -0.77 -9.01 18.37
N ASP A 119 0.07 -9.84 17.75
CA ASP A 119 1.36 -10.25 18.30
C ASP A 119 2.26 -9.03 18.59
N ARG A 120 3.12 -9.14 19.61
CA ARG A 120 4.14 -8.12 19.93
C ARG A 120 5.01 -7.76 18.71
N ARG A 121 5.24 -8.73 17.82
CA ARG A 121 5.90 -8.53 16.53
C ARG A 121 5.19 -7.52 15.63
N ALA A 122 3.86 -7.54 15.58
CA ALA A 122 3.09 -6.61 14.76
C ALA A 122 3.16 -5.18 15.32
N VAL A 123 3.18 -5.03 16.64
CA VAL A 123 3.38 -3.72 17.32
C VAL A 123 4.80 -3.20 17.06
N ASP A 124 5.82 -4.05 17.15
CA ASP A 124 7.21 -3.68 16.88
C ASP A 124 7.39 -3.24 15.41
N LEU A 125 6.81 -4.00 14.47
CA LEU A 125 6.83 -3.65 13.04
C LEU A 125 6.07 -2.35 12.76
N ALA A 126 4.90 -2.14 13.36
CA ALA A 126 4.14 -0.91 13.21
C ALA A 126 4.92 0.30 13.75
N THR A 127 5.59 0.14 14.89
CA THR A 127 6.44 1.17 15.49
C THR A 127 7.64 1.49 14.58
N LEU A 128 8.31 0.47 14.04
CA LEU A 128 9.40 0.64 13.09
C LEU A 128 8.91 1.41 11.86
N VAL A 129 7.84 0.96 11.21
CA VAL A 129 7.28 1.65 10.05
C VAL A 129 6.93 3.10 10.37
N LEU A 130 6.33 3.37 11.54
CA LEU A 130 5.98 4.72 11.97
C LEU A 130 7.21 5.61 12.11
N ILE A 131 8.29 5.10 12.71
CA ILE A 131 9.57 5.83 12.80
C ILE A 131 10.06 6.18 11.40
N TYR A 132 10.12 5.22 10.46
CA TYR A 132 10.59 5.49 9.09
C TYR A 132 9.69 6.46 8.32
N VAL A 133 8.37 6.43 8.53
CA VAL A 133 7.43 7.38 7.94
C VAL A 133 7.63 8.78 8.51
N MET A 134 7.69 8.92 9.84
CA MET A 134 8.03 10.19 10.48
C MET A 134 9.37 10.71 9.98
N LEU A 135 10.33 9.80 9.76
CA LEU A 135 11.65 10.17 9.29
C LEU A 135 11.59 10.72 7.85
N GLY A 136 10.94 10.00 6.94
CA GLY A 136 10.78 10.44 5.55
C GLY A 136 9.94 11.72 5.43
N TRP A 137 8.95 11.88 6.30
CA TRP A 137 8.12 13.08 6.35
C TRP A 137 8.91 14.29 6.84
N GLY A 138 9.75 14.12 7.88
CA GLY A 138 10.67 15.15 8.37
C GLY A 138 11.68 15.60 7.30
N LEU A 139 12.30 14.65 6.59
CA LEU A 139 13.21 14.94 5.49
C LEU A 139 12.51 15.73 4.36
N ASN A 140 11.29 15.35 3.99
CA ASN A 140 10.52 16.02 2.94
C ASN A 140 10.19 17.48 3.31
N ILE A 141 9.94 17.77 4.60
CA ILE A 141 9.67 19.12 5.08
C ILE A 141 10.94 19.98 5.09
N VAL A 142 12.06 19.45 5.60
CA VAL A 142 13.32 20.20 5.70
C VAL A 142 13.88 20.52 4.31
N VAL A 143 13.89 19.55 3.39
CA VAL A 143 14.36 19.77 2.01
C VAL A 143 13.43 20.70 1.24
N GLY A 144 12.12 20.60 1.46
CA GLY A 144 11.12 21.47 0.81
C GLY A 144 11.20 22.94 1.24
N LEU A 145 11.69 23.23 2.45
CA LEU A 145 11.83 24.59 2.99
C LEU A 145 13.24 25.17 2.80
N ALA A 146 14.29 24.36 2.92
CA ALA A 146 15.69 24.81 2.80
C ALA A 146 16.24 24.73 1.37
N GLY A 147 15.58 24.03 0.44
CA GLY A 147 16.00 23.90 -0.95
C GLY A 147 17.30 23.09 -1.16
N LEU A 148 17.85 22.49 -0.11
CA LEU A 148 19.08 21.70 -0.08
C LEU A 148 18.83 20.38 0.67
N LEU A 149 19.49 19.30 0.24
CA LEU A 149 19.42 18.00 0.91
C LEU A 149 20.10 18.10 2.28
N ASP A 150 19.32 18.03 3.36
CA ASP A 150 19.88 18.08 4.72
C ASP A 150 20.60 16.76 5.03
N LEU A 151 21.91 16.74 4.79
CA LEU A 151 22.78 15.60 5.05
C LEU A 151 22.91 15.33 6.57
N GLY A 152 22.62 16.33 7.41
CA GLY A 152 22.59 16.20 8.87
C GLY A 152 21.53 15.22 9.35
N TYR A 153 20.40 15.15 8.65
CA TYR A 153 19.30 14.26 8.95
C TYR A 153 19.70 12.77 9.00
N VAL A 154 20.42 12.31 7.97
CA VAL A 154 20.91 10.92 7.86
C VAL A 154 22.06 10.68 8.84
N ALA A 155 22.90 11.68 9.08
CA ALA A 155 23.99 11.60 10.06
C ALA A 155 23.48 11.38 11.50
N PHE A 156 22.46 12.10 11.95
CA PHE A 156 21.89 11.90 13.29
C PHE A 156 21.17 10.55 13.43
N TYR A 157 20.48 10.09 12.38
CA TYR A 157 19.90 8.74 12.35
C TYR A 157 20.98 7.65 12.46
N ALA A 158 22.09 7.78 11.73
CA ALA A 158 23.20 6.83 11.77
C ALA A 158 23.91 6.81 13.13
N VAL A 159 24.13 7.97 13.75
CA VAL A 159 24.70 8.07 15.11
C VAL A 159 23.80 7.40 16.14
N GLY A 160 22.48 7.61 16.07
CA GLY A 160 21.51 6.96 16.96
C GLY A 160 21.50 5.43 16.82
N ALA A 161 21.61 4.92 15.59
CA ALA A 161 21.74 3.47 15.36
C ALA A 161 23.02 2.89 15.96
N TYR A 162 24.15 3.60 15.87
CA TYR A 162 25.41 3.18 16.48
C TYR A 162 25.33 3.16 18.01
N THR A 163 24.73 4.19 18.64
CA THR A 163 24.59 4.23 20.10
C THR A 163 23.59 3.24 20.65
N PHE A 164 22.55 2.89 19.88
CA PHE A 164 21.60 1.84 20.26
C PHE A 164 22.20 0.42 20.16
N ALA A 165 23.16 0.22 19.26
CA ALA A 165 23.82 -1.07 19.05
C ALA A 165 24.91 -1.39 20.09
N LEU A 166 25.33 -0.40 20.89
CA LEU A 166 26.42 -0.48 21.86
C LEU A 166 25.85 -0.57 23.28
#